data_AF-A0A1G3P0M4-F1
#
_entry.id   AF-A0A1G3P0M4-F1
#
_cell.length_a   1.000
_cell.length_b   1.000
_cell.length_c   1.000
_cell.angle_alpha   90.00
_cell.angle_beta   90.00
_cell.angle_gamma   90.00
#
_symmetry.space_group_name_H-M   'P 1'
#
loop_
_entity.id
_entity.type
_entity.pdbx_description
1 polymer ?
#
loop_
_entity_poly.entity_id
_entity_poly.type
_entity_poly.pdbx_seq_one_letter_code
_entity_poly.pdbx_strand_id
1 'polypeptide(L)'
;LQNTGNKLDVALEGEGFFRVIMPDSTLAYTRDGSFKIDANGQIVNSNGLKVTPEIIFPDNFKFNEISISQEGLVTVKTAGSDESVEVGQINTYRFINQAGLSSVGGNLYKVTEASGAAIEGMPGREGQPKIHQGFLEMSNVQVVEEMVNMIVAQRAYELNSKAVITTDSMLATAINLKR
;
A
#
# COMPACT_ATOMS: atom_id res chain seq x y z
N LEU A 1 4.89 8.46 8.96
CA LEU A 1 5.77 8.68 7.79
C LEU A 1 7.20 8.38 8.19
N GLN A 2 7.91 7.55 7.44
CA GLN A 2 9.34 7.29 7.64
C GLN A 2 10.12 7.94 6.50
N ASN A 3 11.11 8.77 6.82
CA ASN A 3 12.00 9.35 5.81
C ASN A 3 12.96 8.26 5.31
N THR A 4 12.96 8.00 4.01
CA THR A 4 13.85 7.00 3.38
C THR A 4 15.03 7.64 2.67
N GLY A 5 14.97 8.94 2.39
CA GLY A 5 15.99 9.66 1.61
C GLY A 5 15.96 9.37 0.10
N ASN A 6 15.15 8.40 -0.36
CA ASN A 6 14.99 8.11 -1.79
C ASN A 6 13.99 9.09 -2.43
N LYS A 7 14.36 9.68 -3.57
CA LYS A 7 13.53 10.70 -4.24
C LYS A 7 12.27 10.14 -4.90
N LEU A 8 12.25 8.85 -5.23
CA LEU A 8 11.09 8.18 -5.82
C LEU A 8 10.18 7.54 -4.78
N ASP A 9 10.59 7.52 -3.51
CA ASP A 9 9.70 7.09 -2.44
C ASP A 9 8.72 8.21 -2.16
N VAL A 10 7.43 7.87 -2.25
CA VAL A 10 6.34 8.81 -2.07
C VAL A 10 5.38 8.27 -1.02
N ALA A 11 4.99 9.12 -0.08
CA ALA A 11 3.94 8.80 0.87
C ALA A 11 2.73 9.68 0.64
N LEU A 12 1.55 9.13 0.93
CA LEU A 12 0.31 9.88 0.95
C LEU A 12 0.03 10.37 2.37
N GLU A 13 -0.34 11.63 2.51
CA GLU A 13 -0.91 12.17 3.74
C GLU A 13 -2.42 12.27 3.55
N GLY A 14 -3.14 11.29 4.12
CA GLY A 14 -4.59 11.19 4.07
C GLY A 14 -5.08 9.85 3.50
N GLU A 15 -6.34 9.85 3.05
CA GLU A 15 -6.98 8.69 2.45
C GLU A 15 -6.91 8.74 0.93
N GLY A 16 -6.07 7.90 0.34
CA GLY A 16 -6.08 7.64 -1.08
C GLY A 16 -5.06 6.59 -1.47
N PHE A 17 -5.03 6.33 -2.76
CA PHE A 17 -4.27 5.27 -3.38
C PHE A 17 -3.61 5.77 -4.66
N PHE A 18 -2.47 5.18 -4.99
CA PHE A 18 -1.89 5.21 -6.33
C PHE A 18 -2.55 4.13 -7.19
N ARG A 19 -2.65 4.37 -8.49
CA ARG A 19 -3.17 3.40 -9.45
C ARG A 19 -2.01 2.76 -10.21
N VAL A 20 -2.07 1.44 -10.35
CA VAL A 20 -1.10 0.65 -11.11
C VAL A 20 -1.82 -0.27 -12.10
N ILE A 21 -1.15 -0.60 -13.19
CA ILE A 21 -1.64 -1.57 -14.17
C ILE A 21 -0.97 -2.91 -13.88
N MET A 22 -1.80 -3.93 -13.67
CA MET A 22 -1.35 -5.32 -13.54
C MET A 22 -0.96 -5.89 -14.92
N PRO A 23 -0.18 -7.00 -14.96
CA PRO A 23 0.24 -7.61 -16.22
C PRO A 23 -0.92 -8.12 -17.08
N ASP A 24 -2.08 -8.37 -16.46
CA ASP A 24 -3.34 -8.71 -17.12
C ASP A 24 -4.09 -7.49 -17.71
N SER A 25 -3.45 -6.31 -17.72
CA SER A 25 -4.02 -5.01 -18.11
C SER A 25 -5.18 -4.53 -17.23
N THR A 26 -5.42 -5.16 -16.08
CA THR A 26 -6.42 -4.68 -15.12
C THR A 26 -5.84 -3.63 -14.17
N LEU A 27 -6.70 -2.76 -13.66
CA LEU A 27 -6.30 -1.71 -12.73
C LEU A 27 -6.25 -2.26 -11.29
N ALA A 28 -5.15 -1.97 -10.61
CA ALA A 28 -4.99 -2.13 -9.18
C ALA A 28 -4.73 -0.78 -8.52
N TYR A 29 -4.96 -0.75 -7.21
CA TYR A 29 -4.73 0.39 -6.36
C TYR A 29 -3.76 0.00 -5.26
N THR A 30 -2.84 0.88 -4.89
CA THR A 30 -1.88 0.61 -3.82
C THR A 30 -1.62 1.88 -3.01
N ARG A 31 -1.32 1.70 -1.72
CA ARG A 31 -0.77 2.78 -0.88
C ARG A 31 0.74 2.75 -0.81
N ASP A 32 1.36 1.71 -1.36
CA ASP A 32 2.80 1.62 -1.44
C ASP A 32 3.31 2.59 -2.50
N GLY A 33 4.04 3.61 -2.06
CA GLY A 33 4.71 4.56 -2.95
C GLY A 33 6.21 4.33 -3.03
N SER A 34 6.68 3.10 -2.79
CA SER A 34 8.04 2.69 -3.15
C SER A 34 8.15 2.53 -4.67
N PHE A 35 8.41 3.63 -5.36
CA PHE A 35 8.51 3.65 -6.81
C PHE A 35 9.96 3.55 -7.30
N LYS A 36 10.11 2.98 -8.48
CA LYS A 36 11.37 2.80 -9.21
C LYS A 36 11.15 3.19 -10.67
N ILE A 37 12.25 3.39 -11.38
CA ILE A 37 12.22 3.66 -12.82
C ILE A 37 12.69 2.39 -13.54
N ASP A 38 11.94 1.95 -14.54
CA ASP A 38 12.32 0.83 -15.39
C ASP A 38 13.30 1.24 -16.51
N ALA A 39 13.75 0.27 -17.31
CA ALA A 39 14.67 0.53 -18.43
C ALA A 39 14.06 1.40 -19.56
N ASN A 40 12.74 1.56 -19.59
CA ASN A 40 12.01 2.39 -20.55
C ASN A 40 11.75 3.81 -20.01
N GLY A 41 12.30 4.16 -18.84
CA GLY A 41 12.08 5.46 -18.21
C GLY A 41 10.68 5.60 -17.60
N GLN A 42 9.97 4.50 -17.33
CA GLN A 42 8.62 4.52 -16.75
C GLN A 42 8.65 4.31 -15.24
N ILE A 43 7.72 4.94 -14.52
CA ILE A 43 7.53 4.69 -13.09
C ILE A 43 6.85 3.34 -12.88
N VAL A 44 7.51 2.47 -12.12
CA VAL A 44 7.00 1.18 -11.67
C VAL A 44 7.03 1.10 -10.15
N ASN A 45 6.12 0.33 -9.55
CA ASN A 45 6.19 0.02 -8.12
C ASN A 45 7.28 -1.03 -7.82
N SER A 46 7.48 -1.35 -6.55
CA SER A 46 8.41 -2.40 -6.10
C SER A 46 8.18 -3.78 -6.75
N ASN A 47 6.98 -4.06 -7.25
CA ASN A 47 6.62 -5.31 -7.92
C ASN A 47 6.80 -5.23 -9.45
N GLY A 48 7.30 -4.12 -9.99
CA GLY A 48 7.47 -3.90 -11.44
C GLY A 48 6.18 -3.55 -12.18
N LEU A 49 5.10 -3.22 -11.47
CA LEU A 49 3.84 -2.79 -12.06
C LEU A 49 3.89 -1.30 -12.41
N LYS A 50 3.42 -0.95 -13.59
CA LYS A 50 3.43 0.43 -14.10
C LYS A 50 2.43 1.30 -13.34
N VAL A 51 2.87 2.48 -12.91
CA VAL A 51 2.01 3.49 -12.28
C VAL A 51 1.22 4.23 -13.35
N THR A 52 -0.01 4.63 -13.04
CA THR A 52 -0.91 5.35 -13.95
C THR A 52 -1.38 6.66 -13.32
N PRO A 53 -1.39 7.79 -14.05
CA PRO A 53 -1.09 7.95 -15.49
C PRO A 53 0.38 7.70 -15.84
N GLU A 54 0.62 7.31 -17.10
CA GLU A 54 1.96 6.95 -17.57
C GLU A 54 2.86 8.19 -17.60
N ILE A 55 3.97 8.12 -16.87
CA ILE A 55 4.98 9.18 -16.78
C ILE A 55 6.27 8.60 -17.35
N ILE A 56 6.74 9.15 -18.46
CA ILE A 56 7.93 8.69 -19.18
C ILE A 56 9.03 9.74 -19.03
N PHE A 57 10.10 9.39 -18.33
CA PHE A 57 11.27 10.23 -18.19
C PHE A 57 12.09 10.26 -19.49
N PRO A 58 12.60 11.43 -19.91
CA PRO A 58 13.45 11.55 -21.10
C PRO A 58 14.85 11.00 -20.83
N ASP A 59 15.48 10.29 -21.79
CA ASP A 59 16.74 9.53 -21.63
C ASP A 59 17.94 10.29 -21.00
N ASN A 60 17.95 11.62 -21.03
CA ASN A 60 19.03 12.47 -20.51
C ASN A 60 18.72 13.11 -19.15
N PHE A 61 17.89 12.52 -18.30
CA PHE A 61 17.56 13.10 -16.99
C PHE A 61 18.56 12.74 -15.89
N LYS A 62 18.74 13.66 -14.93
CA LYS A 62 19.52 13.38 -13.72
C LYS A 62 18.62 12.76 -12.64
N PHE A 63 18.82 11.48 -12.34
CA PHE A 63 18.08 10.77 -11.27
C PHE A 63 18.11 11.45 -9.90
N ASN A 64 19.21 12.16 -9.58
CA ASN A 64 19.36 12.84 -8.29
C ASN A 64 18.57 14.16 -8.17
N GLU A 65 18.07 14.70 -9.28
CA GLU A 65 17.35 15.99 -9.33
C GLU A 65 15.86 15.81 -9.69
N ILE A 66 15.28 14.64 -9.40
CA ILE A 66 13.83 14.44 -9.51
C ILE A 66 13.14 15.13 -8.33
N SER A 67 12.21 16.03 -8.62
CA SER A 67 11.36 16.68 -7.62
C SER A 67 9.89 16.37 -7.89
N ILE A 68 9.21 15.91 -6.84
CA ILE A 68 7.77 15.64 -6.88
C ILE A 68 7.10 16.66 -5.96
N SER A 69 6.23 17.49 -6.53
CA SER A 69 5.48 18.47 -5.75
C SER A 69 4.39 17.80 -4.90
N GLN A 70 3.88 18.50 -3.89
CA GLN A 70 2.76 18.01 -3.07
C GLN A 70 1.47 17.77 -3.88
N GLU A 71 1.37 18.39 -5.06
CA GLU A 71 0.28 18.26 -6.02
C GLU A 71 0.50 17.10 -7.01
N GLY A 72 1.58 16.32 -6.82
CA GLY A 72 1.93 15.17 -7.65
C GLY A 72 2.65 15.52 -8.95
N LEU A 73 3.01 16.79 -9.19
CA LEU A 73 3.75 17.18 -10.38
C LEU A 73 5.18 16.68 -10.30
N VAL A 74 5.60 15.89 -11.29
CA VAL A 74 6.94 15.32 -11.39
C VAL A 74 7.76 16.19 -12.34
N THR A 75 8.81 16.79 -11.79
CA THR A 75 9.77 17.60 -12.54
C THR A 75 11.15 16.97 -12.49
N VAL A 76 11.88 17.07 -13.59
CA VAL A 76 13.25 16.60 -13.70
C VAL A 76 14.13 17.63 -14.37
N LYS A 77 15.42 17.62 -14.05
CA LYS A 77 16.42 18.37 -14.80
C LYS A 77 17.14 17.46 -15.77
N THR A 78 17.43 18.01 -16.95
CA THR A 78 18.17 17.29 -18.00
C THR A 78 19.67 17.52 -17.87
N ALA A 79 20.48 16.59 -18.37
CA ALA A 79 21.93 16.67 -18.42
C ALA A 79 22.36 17.65 -19.53
N GLY A 80 22.15 18.95 -19.30
CA GLY A 80 22.52 20.00 -20.26
C GLY A 80 21.87 21.36 -20.01
N SER A 81 20.73 21.41 -19.31
CA SER A 81 20.08 22.64 -18.86
C SER A 81 19.68 22.51 -17.38
N ASP A 82 19.82 23.59 -16.62
CA ASP A 82 19.38 23.65 -15.21
C ASP A 82 17.88 23.98 -15.08
N GLU A 83 17.18 24.09 -16.21
CA GLU A 83 15.73 24.26 -16.22
C GLU A 83 15.02 22.95 -15.87
N SER A 84 14.07 23.06 -14.93
CA SER A 84 13.18 21.97 -14.57
C SER A 84 12.16 21.74 -15.68
N VAL A 85 12.12 20.52 -16.22
CA VAL A 85 11.14 20.07 -17.20
C VAL A 85 10.06 19.27 -16.49
N GLU A 86 8.81 19.59 -16.77
CA GLU A 86 7.64 18.85 -16.28
C GLU A 86 7.46 17.58 -17.12
N VAL A 87 7.48 16.41 -16.48
CA VAL A 87 7.41 15.11 -17.15
C VAL A 87 5.99 14.54 -17.09
N GLY A 88 5.24 14.88 -16.04
CA GLY A 88 3.87 14.45 -15.85
C GLY A 88 3.40 14.68 -14.42
N GLN A 89 2.18 14.23 -14.13
CA GLN A 89 1.55 14.37 -12.82
C GLN A 89 1.06 13.01 -12.32
N ILE A 90 1.36 12.69 -11.07
CA ILE A 90 0.83 11.52 -10.37
C ILE A 90 -0.55 11.88 -9.84
N ASN A 91 -1.57 11.18 -10.32
CA ASN A 91 -2.91 11.28 -9.78
C ASN A 91 -3.07 10.34 -8.59
N THR A 92 -3.98 10.69 -7.69
CA THR A 92 -4.37 9.83 -6.58
C THR A 92 -5.84 9.51 -6.70
N TYR A 93 -6.21 8.39 -6.09
CA TYR A 93 -7.54 7.80 -6.20
C TYR A 93 -8.11 7.58 -4.80
N ARG A 94 -9.31 8.07 -4.56
CA ARG A 94 -10.04 7.81 -3.31
C ARG A 94 -11.28 6.98 -3.60
N PHE A 95 -11.73 6.24 -2.60
CA PHE A 95 -12.94 5.44 -2.64
C PHE A 95 -13.92 5.91 -1.58
N ILE A 96 -15.21 5.80 -1.86
CA ILE A 96 -16.27 6.11 -0.88
C ILE A 96 -16.16 5.13 0.29
N ASN A 97 -15.89 3.85 -0.01
CA ASN A 97 -15.72 2.81 0.98
C ASN A 97 -14.43 2.01 0.75
N GLN A 98 -13.38 2.35 1.51
CA GLN A 98 -12.10 1.64 1.45
C GLN A 98 -12.21 0.18 1.91
N ALA A 99 -13.07 -0.12 2.89
CA ALA A 99 -13.23 -1.49 3.40
C ALA A 99 -13.89 -2.44 2.39
N GLY A 100 -14.55 -1.89 1.36
CA GLY A 100 -15.08 -2.66 0.24
C GLY A 100 -14.01 -3.11 -0.76
N LEU A 101 -12.78 -2.62 -0.68
CA LEU A 101 -11.72 -3.02 -1.60
C LEU A 101 -11.27 -4.46 -1.35
N SER A 102 -11.07 -5.22 -2.43
CA SER A 102 -10.56 -6.58 -2.35
C SER A 102 -9.03 -6.56 -2.42
N SER A 103 -8.34 -7.10 -1.40
CA SER A 103 -6.88 -7.24 -1.43
C SER A 103 -6.47 -8.41 -2.33
N VAL A 104 -5.58 -8.14 -3.29
CA VAL A 104 -5.04 -9.12 -4.24
C VAL A 104 -3.66 -9.62 -3.81
N GLY A 105 -3.15 -9.12 -2.68
CA GLY A 105 -1.81 -9.40 -2.17
C GLY A 105 -0.77 -8.36 -2.60
N GLY A 106 0.39 -8.35 -1.93
CA GLY A 106 1.47 -7.40 -2.21
C GLY A 106 1.06 -5.93 -2.09
N ASN A 107 0.18 -5.60 -1.14
CA ASN A 107 -0.38 -4.26 -0.93
C ASN A 107 -1.19 -3.71 -2.13
N LEU A 108 -1.70 -4.59 -2.98
CA LEU A 108 -2.57 -4.25 -4.11
C LEU A 108 -4.04 -4.50 -3.78
N TYR A 109 -4.89 -3.60 -4.23
CA TYR A 109 -6.32 -3.60 -4.01
C TYR A 109 -7.06 -3.51 -5.35
N LYS A 110 -8.11 -4.30 -5.50
CA LYS A 110 -9.07 -4.24 -6.62
C LYS A 110 -10.38 -3.63 -6.15
N VAL A 111 -11.01 -2.89 -7.04
CA VAL A 111 -12.35 -2.33 -6.83
C VAL A 111 -13.39 -3.42 -6.84
N THR A 112 -14.40 -3.25 -6.00
CA THR A 112 -15.58 -4.12 -5.96
C THR A 112 -16.83 -3.25 -6.05
N GLU A 113 -18.00 -3.88 -6.18
CA GLU A 113 -19.27 -3.17 -6.12
C GLU A 113 -19.47 -2.46 -4.76
N ALA A 114 -18.95 -3.05 -3.67
CA ALA A 114 -19.05 -2.50 -2.32
C ALA A 114 -18.13 -1.30 -2.04
N SER A 115 -17.04 -1.13 -2.81
CA SER A 115 -16.13 0.02 -2.67
C SER A 115 -16.65 1.29 -3.35
N GLY A 116 -17.52 1.11 -4.35
CA GLY A 116 -17.87 2.15 -5.32
C GLY A 116 -16.75 2.38 -6.35
N ALA A 117 -16.98 3.35 -7.24
CA ALA A 117 -16.02 3.74 -8.27
C ALA A 117 -14.85 4.53 -7.69
N ALA A 118 -13.68 4.46 -8.35
CA ALA A 118 -12.52 5.26 -8.00
C ALA A 118 -12.76 6.73 -8.36
N ILE A 119 -12.62 7.62 -7.37
CA ILE A 119 -12.65 9.07 -7.59
C ILE A 119 -11.21 9.49 -7.84
N GLU A 120 -10.91 9.90 -9.07
CA GLU A 120 -9.60 10.41 -9.44
C GLU A 120 -9.50 11.90 -9.16
N GLY A 121 -8.36 12.34 -8.63
CA GLY A 121 -8.14 13.74 -8.31
C GLY A 121 -6.67 14.11 -8.23
N MET A 122 -6.41 15.40 -8.34
CA MET A 122 -5.09 15.96 -8.11
C MET A 122 -4.79 15.92 -6.60
N PRO A 123 -3.62 15.40 -6.20
CA PRO A 123 -3.18 15.45 -4.80
C PRO A 123 -3.31 16.85 -4.20
N GLY A 124 -3.83 16.94 -2.98
CA GLY A 124 -4.01 18.22 -2.25
C GLY A 124 -5.19 19.09 -2.70
N ARG A 125 -5.96 18.72 -3.74
CA ARG A 125 -7.22 19.39 -4.13
C ARG A 125 -8.45 18.53 -3.82
N GLU A 126 -9.61 19.15 -3.65
CA GLU A 126 -10.91 18.47 -3.50
C GLU A 126 -10.96 17.35 -2.42
N GLY A 127 -10.17 17.50 -1.35
CA GLY A 127 -10.11 16.51 -0.25
C GLY A 127 -9.25 15.28 -0.55
N GLN A 128 -8.44 15.34 -1.60
CA GLN A 128 -7.50 14.31 -2.01
C GLN A 128 -6.21 14.37 -1.15
N PRO A 129 -5.54 13.24 -0.85
CA PRO A 129 -4.32 13.23 -0.04
C PRO A 129 -3.21 14.08 -0.66
N LYS A 130 -2.38 14.65 0.21
CA LYS A 130 -1.15 15.32 -0.22
C LYS A 130 -0.05 14.30 -0.43
N ILE A 131 0.84 14.57 -1.37
CA ILE A 131 2.01 13.76 -1.61
C ILE A 131 3.21 14.31 -0.83
N HIS A 132 3.95 13.43 -0.15
CA HIS A 132 5.25 13.74 0.45
C HIS A 132 6.35 12.92 -0.20
N GLN A 133 7.28 13.62 -0.85
CA GLN A 133 8.46 13.01 -1.46
C GLN A 133 9.53 12.66 -0.41
N GLY A 134 10.20 11.52 -0.57
CA GLY A 134 11.26 11.06 0.33
C GLY A 134 10.76 10.32 1.56
N PHE A 135 9.47 10.00 1.61
CA PHE A 135 8.85 9.31 2.72
C PHE A 135 8.13 8.06 2.23
N LEU A 136 8.10 7.04 3.09
CA LEU A 136 7.18 5.91 2.95
C LEU A 136 6.17 5.92 4.09
N GLU A 137 4.97 5.43 3.79
CA GLU A 137 3.96 5.15 4.81
C GLU A 137 4.44 3.98 5.67
N MET A 138 4.51 4.19 6.99
CA MET A 138 4.82 3.12 7.92
C MET A 138 3.54 2.38 8.27
N SER A 139 3.63 1.07 8.45
CA SER A 139 2.52 0.28 8.98
C SER A 139 2.03 0.91 10.29
N ASN A 140 0.73 1.09 10.40
CA ASN A 140 0.07 1.56 11.61
C ASN A 140 -0.06 0.46 12.69
N VAL A 141 0.55 -0.71 12.46
CA VAL A 141 0.48 -1.88 13.33
C VAL A 141 1.57 -1.78 14.40
N GLN A 142 1.15 -1.85 15.66
CA GLN A 142 2.06 -1.85 16.81
C GLN A 142 2.47 -3.29 17.13
N VAL A 143 3.72 -3.64 16.82
CA VAL A 143 4.20 -5.02 16.94
C VAL A 143 4.05 -5.57 18.37
N VAL A 144 4.24 -4.74 19.40
CA VAL A 144 4.10 -5.17 20.81
C VAL A 144 2.66 -5.55 21.13
N GLU A 145 1.68 -4.74 20.69
CA GLU A 145 0.26 -5.00 20.92
C GLU A 145 -0.19 -6.26 20.18
N GLU A 146 0.24 -6.43 18.92
CA GLU A 146 -0.08 -7.64 18.14
C GLU A 146 0.54 -8.91 18.74
N MET A 147 1.74 -8.84 19.31
CA MET A 147 2.32 -9.97 20.03
C MET A 147 1.49 -10.34 21.27
N VAL A 148 0.97 -9.35 22.01
CA VAL A 148 0.09 -9.60 23.16
C VAL A 148 -1.23 -10.24 22.70
N ASN A 149 -1.83 -9.73 21.63
CA ASN A 149 -3.06 -10.30 21.06
C ASN A 149 -2.86 -11.75 20.59
N MET A 150 -1.72 -12.06 19.99
CA MET A 150 -1.34 -13.43 19.64
C MET A 150 -1.21 -14.31 20.89
N ILE A 151 -0.56 -13.83 21.95
CA ILE A 151 -0.43 -14.57 23.22
C ILE A 151 -1.80 -14.83 23.85
N VAL A 152 -2.70 -13.84 23.85
CA VAL A 152 -4.08 -14.00 24.36
C VAL A 152 -4.83 -15.04 23.54
N ALA A 153 -4.74 -15.00 22.21
CA ALA A 153 -5.36 -15.99 21.34
C ALA A 153 -4.78 -17.40 21.56
N GLN A 154 -3.46 -17.52 21.73
CA GLN A 154 -2.79 -18.78 22.05
C GLN A 154 -3.23 -19.33 23.41
N ARG A 155 -3.31 -18.49 24.45
CA ARG A 155 -3.80 -18.89 25.78
C ARG A 155 -5.27 -19.31 25.73
N ALA A 156 -6.11 -18.59 24.98
CA ALA A 156 -7.50 -18.97 24.78
C ALA A 156 -7.61 -20.33 24.08
N TYR A 157 -6.80 -20.59 23.05
CA TYR A 157 -6.74 -21.90 22.38
C TYR A 157 -6.26 -23.02 23.33
N GLU A 158 -5.19 -22.79 24.09
CA GLU A 158 -4.69 -23.75 25.09
C GLU A 158 -5.73 -24.07 26.17
N LEU A 159 -6.42 -23.05 26.68
CA LEU A 159 -7.49 -23.21 27.66
C LEU A 159 -8.66 -24.00 27.09
N ASN A 160 -9.10 -23.68 25.87
CA ASN A 160 -10.17 -24.40 25.18
C ASN A 160 -9.78 -25.86 24.92
N SER A 161 -8.54 -26.13 24.49
CA SER A 161 -8.03 -27.49 24.29
C SER A 161 -7.98 -28.29 25.59
N LYS A 162 -7.49 -27.68 26.68
CA LYS A 162 -7.50 -28.32 28.00
C LYS A 162 -8.92 -28.59 28.50
N ALA A 163 -9.85 -27.65 28.29
CA ALA A 163 -11.25 -27.85 28.65
C ALA A 163 -11.83 -29.08 27.95
N VAL A 164 -11.61 -29.22 26.63
CA VAL A 164 -12.03 -30.40 25.86
C VAL A 164 -11.42 -31.69 26.41
N ILE A 165 -10.11 -31.72 26.67
CA ILE A 165 -9.43 -32.90 27.24
C ILE A 165 -9.99 -33.26 28.62
N THR A 166 -10.29 -32.26 29.46
CA THR A 166 -10.89 -32.51 30.78
C THR A 166 -12.32 -33.01 30.68
N THR A 167 -13.09 -32.55 29.69
CA THR A 167 -14.41 -33.10 29.41
C THR A 167 -14.31 -34.54 28.94
N ASP A 168 -13.38 -34.86 28.04
CA ASP A 168 -13.16 -36.23 27.55
C ASP A 168 -12.70 -37.18 28.66
N SER A 169 -11.84 -36.73 29.57
CA SER A 169 -11.40 -37.55 30.71
C SER A 169 -12.53 -37.81 31.71
N MET A 170 -13.39 -36.81 31.96
CA MET A 170 -14.60 -36.96 32.77
C MET A 170 -15.62 -37.91 32.12
N LEU A 171 -15.77 -37.87 30.80
CA LEU A 171 -16.61 -38.82 30.07
C LEU A 171 -16.06 -40.24 30.17
N ALA A 172 -14.75 -40.42 30.02
CA ALA A 172 -14.10 -41.73 30.14
C ALA A 172 -14.27 -42.34 31.55
N THR A 173 -14.13 -41.55 32.61
CA THR A 173 -14.36 -42.03 33.98
C THR A 173 -15.82 -42.37 34.23
N ALA A 174 -16.77 -41.57 33.73
CA ALA A 174 -18.21 -41.85 33.81
C ALA A 174 -18.60 -43.17 33.10
N ILE A 175 -17.99 -43.47 31.94
CA ILE A 175 -18.22 -44.74 31.23
C ILE A 175 -17.71 -45.94 32.05
N ASN A 176 -16.53 -45.81 32.67
CA ASN A 176 -15.95 -46.88 33.48
C ASN A 176 -16.74 -47.16 34.78
N LEU A 177 -17.38 -46.15 35.37
CA LEU A 177 -18.26 -46.29 36.54
C LEU A 177 -19.58 -47.01 36.23
N LYS A 178 -19.99 -47.09 34.95
CA LYS A 178 -21.24 -47.73 34.53
C LYS A 178 -21.09 -49.26 34.34
N ARG A 179 -19.89 -49.83 34.49
CA ARG A 179 -19.65 -51.29 34.39
C ARG A 179 -19.71 -51.97 35.74
#